data_AF-A0AAP0M569-F1
#
_entry.id   AF-A0AAP0M569-F1
#
_cell.length_a   1.000
_cell.length_b   1.000
_cell.length_c   1.000
_cell.angle_alpha   90.00
_cell.angle_beta   90.00
_cell.angle_gamma   90.00
#
_symmetry.space_group_name_H-M   'P 1'
#
loop_
_entity.id
_entity.type
_entity.pdbx_description
1 polymer ?
#
loop_
_entity_poly.entity_id
_entity_poly.type
_entity_poly.pdbx_seq_one_letter_code
_entity_poly.pdbx_strand_id
1 'polypeptide(L)'
;MTKISPEIEEDVQAESLLSVSADVSFSSNCFPKYKLGPDNQIVEESKEDSKGLSLKEVVEKETVQLSEQHKRLSVRDLASKFDKNLTAAAKLADEAKLRDVASLEGHVLLKKLRDALEALRGRMAGRTKEDVEKAISLVEALAVKLTQNEGELIQEKFEVKKLANFLKQASEDAKKLVNQEKSFACAEIESARAVVQRFGEALEEEEKNSPKSKTQDVERLVDEIQEARRIKRLHQPSKVH
;
A
#
# COMPACT_ATOMS: atom_id res chain seq x y z
N MET A 1 -37.34 9.39 -41.40
CA MET A 1 -36.24 10.37 -41.28
C MET A 1 -34.97 9.66 -40.91
N THR A 2 -33.88 10.24 -41.39
CA THR A 2 -32.51 9.76 -41.56
C THR A 2 -31.83 9.30 -40.26
N LYS A 3 -31.05 8.21 -40.34
CA LYS A 3 -30.11 7.75 -39.32
C LYS A 3 -28.87 8.65 -39.33
N ILE A 4 -28.39 9.05 -38.15
CA ILE A 4 -27.07 9.66 -37.99
C ILE A 4 -26.42 9.00 -36.77
N SER A 5 -25.49 8.08 -37.04
CA SER A 5 -24.48 7.62 -36.07
C SER A 5 -23.36 8.65 -36.03
N PRO A 6 -22.74 8.92 -34.87
CA PRO A 6 -21.47 9.62 -34.86
C PRO A 6 -20.37 8.65 -35.30
N GLU A 7 -19.68 8.99 -36.39
CA GLU A 7 -18.38 8.42 -36.74
C GLU A 7 -17.39 8.80 -35.63
N ILE A 8 -16.88 7.79 -34.91
CA ILE A 8 -15.68 7.93 -34.09
C ILE A 8 -14.59 7.22 -34.89
N GLU A 9 -13.76 8.03 -35.54
CA GLU A 9 -12.54 7.59 -36.20
C GLU A 9 -11.66 6.84 -35.20
N GLU A 10 -11.14 5.70 -35.65
CA GLU A 10 -10.12 4.94 -34.99
C GLU A 10 -8.85 5.78 -34.86
N ASP A 11 -8.52 6.18 -33.63
CA ASP A 11 -7.12 6.28 -33.23
C ASP A 11 -7.00 5.76 -31.80
N VAL A 12 -7.21 4.44 -31.67
CA VAL A 12 -6.81 3.71 -30.46
C VAL A 12 -5.29 3.60 -30.52
N GLN A 13 -4.61 4.69 -30.14
CA GLN A 13 -3.26 4.58 -29.61
C GLN A 13 -3.32 3.54 -28.51
N ALA A 14 -2.48 2.50 -28.66
CA ALA A 14 -2.36 1.39 -27.74
C ALA A 14 -1.82 1.89 -26.39
N GLU A 15 -2.67 2.54 -25.60
CA GLU A 15 -2.48 2.67 -24.17
C GLU A 15 -2.58 1.26 -23.61
N SER A 16 -1.44 0.81 -23.07
CA SER A 16 -1.25 -0.51 -22.51
C SER A 16 -2.40 -0.85 -21.57
N LEU A 17 -3.26 -1.78 -22.01
CA LEU A 17 -4.14 -2.50 -21.11
C LEU A 17 -3.23 -3.25 -20.12
N LEU A 18 -3.04 -2.67 -18.93
CA LEU A 18 -2.44 -3.33 -17.79
C LEU A 18 -3.29 -4.56 -17.49
N SER A 19 -2.85 -5.69 -18.00
CA SER A 19 -3.53 -6.97 -17.84
C SER A 19 -3.43 -7.36 -16.37
N VAL A 20 -4.58 -7.34 -15.70
CA VAL A 20 -4.75 -7.75 -14.30
C VAL A 20 -4.75 -9.28 -14.26
N SER A 21 -3.55 -9.86 -14.24
CA SER A 21 -3.25 -11.22 -13.76
C SER A 21 -1.74 -11.44 -13.85
N ALA A 22 -1.01 -11.00 -12.82
CA ALA A 22 0.44 -11.19 -12.74
C ALA A 22 0.86 -12.67 -12.60
N ASP A 23 -0.08 -13.57 -12.32
CA ASP A 23 0.20 -14.98 -11.99
C ASP A 23 0.21 -15.91 -13.22
N VAL A 24 -0.11 -15.41 -14.42
CA VAL A 24 -0.02 -16.19 -15.67
C VAL A 24 0.38 -15.29 -16.83
N SER A 25 1.64 -15.38 -17.23
CA SER A 25 2.13 -14.80 -18.49
C SER A 25 2.02 -15.83 -19.61
N PHE A 26 1.01 -15.70 -20.46
CA PHE A 26 1.00 -16.42 -21.74
C PHE A 26 1.98 -15.74 -22.70
N SER A 27 2.75 -16.50 -23.47
CA SER A 27 3.67 -15.95 -24.48
C SER A 27 2.93 -15.24 -25.62
N SER A 28 1.64 -15.54 -25.79
CA SER A 28 0.75 -14.96 -26.79
C SER A 28 -0.70 -15.00 -26.30
N ASN A 29 -1.48 -13.96 -26.59
CA ASN A 29 -2.94 -13.94 -26.35
C ASN A 29 -3.72 -14.67 -27.46
N CYS A 30 -3.03 -15.43 -28.31
CA CYS A 30 -3.59 -16.11 -29.47
C CYS A 30 -3.25 -17.61 -29.40
N PHE A 31 -4.17 -18.45 -29.90
CA PHE A 31 -3.90 -19.88 -30.05
C PHE A 31 -2.73 -20.13 -31.01
N PRO A 32 -1.85 -21.12 -30.71
CA PRO A 32 -0.74 -21.47 -31.60
C PRO A 32 -1.25 -21.79 -33.01
N LYS A 33 -0.63 -21.17 -34.02
CA LYS A 33 -0.96 -21.45 -35.42
C LYS A 33 -0.17 -22.68 -35.87
N TYR A 34 -0.83 -23.82 -35.96
CA TYR A 34 -0.26 -25.03 -36.53
C TYR A 34 -0.85 -25.34 -37.91
N LYS A 35 -0.07 -26.03 -38.74
CA LYS A 35 -0.53 -26.59 -40.03
C LYS A 35 -0.71 -28.10 -39.87
N LEU A 36 -1.92 -28.60 -40.13
CA LEU A 36 -2.21 -30.04 -40.16
C LEU A 36 -1.95 -30.61 -41.56
N GLY A 37 -1.23 -31.73 -41.62
CA GLY A 37 -1.06 -32.54 -42.82
C GLY A 37 -2.16 -33.61 -42.97
N PRO A 38 -2.05 -34.47 -44.00
CA PRO A 38 -2.91 -35.64 -44.14
C PRO A 38 -2.89 -36.50 -42.88
N ASP A 39 -4.04 -37.07 -42.50
CA ASP A 39 -4.27 -37.81 -41.25
C ASP A 39 -4.21 -36.99 -39.95
N ASN A 40 -4.44 -35.67 -40.02
CA ASN A 40 -4.48 -34.74 -38.87
C ASN A 40 -3.17 -34.70 -38.06
N GLN A 41 -2.03 -35.04 -38.67
CA GLN A 41 -0.73 -34.89 -38.02
C GLN A 41 -0.26 -33.43 -38.12
N ILE A 42 0.22 -32.87 -37.01
CA ILE A 42 0.80 -31.52 -36.97
C ILE A 42 2.17 -31.57 -37.68
N VAL A 43 2.29 -30.90 -38.83
CA VAL A 43 3.50 -30.96 -39.68
C VAL A 43 4.47 -29.82 -39.38
N GLU A 44 3.97 -28.71 -38.87
CA GLU A 44 4.76 -27.50 -38.62
C GLU A 44 4.44 -26.98 -37.22
N GLU A 45 5.30 -27.30 -36.25
CA GLU A 45 5.33 -26.65 -34.94
C GLU A 45 5.97 -25.27 -35.11
N SER A 46 5.25 -24.22 -34.71
CA SER A 46 5.79 -22.88 -34.66
C SER A 46 6.99 -22.85 -33.71
N LYS A 47 8.19 -22.55 -34.23
CA LYS A 47 9.35 -22.18 -33.42
C LYS A 47 9.12 -20.79 -32.82
N GLU A 48 8.21 -20.68 -31.87
CA GLU A 48 8.27 -19.58 -30.92
C GLU A 48 9.40 -19.92 -29.96
N ASP A 49 10.49 -19.15 -30.06
CA ASP A 49 11.55 -19.11 -29.05
C ASP A 49 10.95 -18.65 -27.72
N SER A 50 10.24 -19.56 -27.06
CA SER A 50 9.70 -19.42 -25.72
C SER A 50 10.82 -19.59 -24.71
N LYS A 51 11.83 -18.71 -24.78
CA LYS A 51 12.74 -18.56 -23.65
C LYS A 51 12.05 -17.70 -22.59
N GLY A 52 11.01 -18.28 -21.98
CA GLY A 52 10.55 -17.81 -20.68
C GLY A 52 11.72 -17.78 -19.72
N LEU A 53 11.69 -16.83 -18.78
CA LEU A 53 12.69 -16.75 -17.73
C LEU A 53 12.84 -18.11 -17.07
N SER A 54 14.08 -18.57 -16.91
CA SER A 54 14.32 -19.86 -16.28
C SER A 54 13.76 -19.86 -14.86
N LEU A 55 13.32 -21.01 -14.34
CA LEU A 55 12.80 -21.13 -12.97
C LEU A 55 13.77 -20.52 -11.95
N LYS A 56 15.08 -20.65 -12.20
CA LYS A 56 16.14 -20.06 -11.39
C LYS A 56 16.10 -18.52 -11.41
N GLU A 57 15.90 -17.89 -12.57
CA GLU A 57 15.76 -16.43 -12.68
C GLU A 57 14.47 -15.91 -12.05
N VAL A 58 13.36 -16.66 -12.13
CA VAL A 58 12.11 -16.31 -11.46
C VAL A 58 12.29 -16.34 -9.95
N VAL A 59 12.88 -17.41 -9.42
CA VAL A 59 13.18 -17.53 -8.00
C VAL A 59 14.13 -16.43 -7.54
N GLU A 60 15.20 -16.14 -8.29
CA GLU A 60 16.13 -15.05 -7.92
C GLU A 60 15.43 -13.69 -7.91
N LYS A 61 14.58 -13.38 -8.90
CA LYS A 61 13.80 -12.14 -8.94
C LYS A 61 12.83 -12.04 -7.76
N GLU A 62 12.09 -13.09 -7.46
CA GLU A 62 11.14 -13.13 -6.33
C GLU A 62 11.86 -13.02 -4.99
N THR A 63 13.01 -13.69 -4.84
CA THR A 63 13.84 -13.63 -3.62
C THR A 63 14.37 -12.21 -3.39
N VAL A 64 14.82 -11.54 -4.45
CA VAL A 64 15.25 -10.13 -4.38
C VAL A 64 14.09 -9.23 -4.00
N GLN A 65 12.92 -9.40 -4.61
CA GLN A 65 11.71 -8.62 -4.36
C GLN A 65 11.18 -8.81 -2.93
N LEU A 66 11.18 -10.04 -2.41
CA LEU A 66 10.84 -10.34 -1.02
C LEU A 66 11.87 -9.75 -0.04
N SER A 67 13.17 -9.79 -0.37
CA SER A 67 14.19 -9.16 0.48
C SER A 67 14.06 -7.63 0.48
N GLU A 68 13.70 -7.02 -0.65
CA GLU A 68 13.41 -5.59 -0.74
C GLU A 68 12.17 -5.23 0.08
N GLN A 69 11.11 -6.03 0.01
CA GLN A 69 9.93 -5.87 0.87
C GLN A 69 10.28 -5.99 2.35
N HIS A 70 11.19 -6.90 2.72
CA HIS A 70 11.65 -7.04 4.10
C HIS A 70 12.56 -5.87 4.54
N LYS A 71 13.26 -5.22 3.61
CA LYS A 71 14.02 -3.97 3.86
C LYS A 71 13.12 -2.73 3.99
N ARG A 72 11.94 -2.72 3.36
CA ARG A 72 10.93 -1.71 3.63
C ARG A 72 10.53 -1.87 5.09
N LEU A 73 10.71 -0.81 5.88
CA LEU A 73 10.50 -0.83 7.33
C LEU A 73 9.20 -1.56 7.68
N SER A 74 9.33 -2.65 8.43
CA SER A 74 8.17 -3.41 8.90
C SER A 74 7.27 -2.48 9.73
N VAL A 75 5.96 -2.70 9.71
CA VAL A 75 5.00 -1.97 10.57
C VAL A 75 5.44 -2.02 12.04
N ARG A 76 6.05 -3.14 12.45
CA ARG A 76 6.64 -3.31 13.80
C ARG A 76 7.82 -2.36 14.04
N ASP A 77 8.72 -2.21 13.07
CA ASP A 77 9.86 -1.29 13.17
C ASP A 77 9.39 0.16 13.18
N LEU A 78 8.34 0.47 12.42
CA LEU A 78 7.73 1.79 12.38
C LEU A 78 7.11 2.16 13.73
N ALA A 79 6.37 1.24 14.35
CA ALA A 79 5.81 1.42 15.69
C ALA A 79 6.92 1.63 16.74
N SER A 80 7.95 0.79 16.73
CA SER A 80 9.10 0.92 17.65
C SER A 80 9.81 2.27 17.50
N LYS A 81 9.98 2.77 16.27
CA LYS A 81 10.56 4.09 16.00
C LYS A 81 9.63 5.22 16.49
N PHE A 82 8.32 5.09 16.29
CA PHE A 82 7.34 6.05 16.79
C PHE A 82 7.37 6.16 18.31
N ASP A 83 7.38 5.03 19.03
CA ASP A 83 7.41 5.03 20.51
C ASP A 83 8.70 5.64 21.06
N LYS A 84 9.84 5.34 20.43
CA LYS A 84 11.14 5.95 20.79
C LYS A 84 11.12 7.46 20.58
N ASN A 85 10.59 7.92 19.44
CA ASN A 85 10.47 9.34 19.13
C ASN A 85 9.49 10.05 20.06
N LEU A 86 8.38 9.41 20.40
CA LEU A 86 7.40 9.94 21.36
C LEU A 86 8.01 10.10 22.75
N THR A 87 8.79 9.11 23.19
CA THR A 87 9.51 9.16 24.46
C THR A 87 10.57 10.27 24.47
N ALA A 88 11.31 10.44 23.37
CA ALA A 88 12.28 11.52 23.22
C ALA A 88 11.60 12.90 23.25
N ALA A 89 10.47 13.05 22.56
CA ALA A 89 9.69 14.28 22.54
C ALA A 89 9.13 14.64 23.94
N ALA A 90 8.68 13.65 24.70
CA ALA A 90 8.22 13.87 26.08
C ALA A 90 9.34 14.42 26.98
N LYS A 91 10.56 13.87 26.88
CA LYS A 91 11.73 14.37 27.62
C LYS A 91 12.07 15.81 27.26
N LEU A 92 12.05 16.14 25.97
CA LEU A 92 12.29 17.51 25.49
C LEU A 92 11.20 18.49 25.97
N ALA A 93 9.95 18.05 26.02
CA ALA A 93 8.84 18.87 26.52
C ALA A 93 9.00 19.18 28.01
N ASP A 94 9.49 18.24 28.81
CA ASP A 94 9.76 18.47 30.23
C ASP A 94 10.99 19.37 30.45
N GLU A 95 12.04 19.22 29.64
CA GLU A 95 13.17 20.16 29.63
C GLU A 95 12.73 21.59 29.28
N ALA A 96 11.86 21.76 28.28
CA ALA A 96 11.33 23.07 27.90
C ALA A 96 10.54 23.73 29.05
N LYS A 97 9.72 22.97 29.79
CA LYS A 97 9.00 23.49 30.97
C LYS A 97 9.96 23.94 32.07
N LEU A 98 11.05 23.20 32.30
CA LEU A 98 12.08 23.58 33.28
C LEU A 98 12.78 24.88 32.87
N ARG A 99 13.04 25.08 31.57
CA ARG A 99 13.61 26.33 31.03
C ARG A 99 12.66 27.52 31.19
N ASP A 100 11.36 27.34 30.95
CA ASP A 100 10.33 28.37 31.17
C ASP A 100 10.35 28.88 32.63
N VAL A 101 10.39 27.96 33.60
CA VAL A 101 10.43 28.30 35.05
C VAL A 101 11.73 29.01 35.42
N ALA A 102 12.88 28.52 34.92
CA ALA A 102 14.18 29.13 35.16
C ALA A 102 14.29 30.56 34.57
N SER A 103 13.63 30.84 33.45
CA SER A 103 13.62 32.17 32.83
C SER A 103 12.89 33.19 33.70
N LEU A 104 11.73 32.81 34.26
CA LEU A 104 10.95 33.66 35.15
C LEU A 104 11.72 34.01 36.45
N GLU A 105 12.46 33.05 37.00
CA GLU A 105 13.34 33.27 38.16
C GLU A 105 14.55 34.14 37.80
N GLY A 106 15.03 34.05 36.55
CA GLY A 106 16.12 34.86 36.00
C GLY A 106 15.85 36.37 36.07
N HIS A 107 14.65 36.83 35.70
CA HIS A 107 14.28 38.25 35.79
C HIS A 107 14.28 38.79 37.22
N VAL A 108 13.78 37.99 38.17
CA VAL A 108 13.76 38.35 39.60
C VAL A 108 15.20 38.46 40.13
N LEU A 109 16.07 37.52 39.75
CA LEU A 109 17.46 37.52 40.16
C LEU A 109 18.25 38.69 39.56
N LEU A 110 18.10 38.96 38.26
CA LEU A 110 18.74 40.09 37.59
C LEU A 110 18.30 41.42 38.18
N LYS A 111 17.01 41.56 38.52
CA LYS A 111 16.50 42.75 39.22
C LYS A 111 17.16 42.93 40.59
N LYS A 112 17.18 41.89 41.43
CA LYS A 112 17.81 41.94 42.76
C LYS A 112 19.32 42.26 42.67
N LEU A 113 20.00 41.71 41.67
CA LEU A 113 21.42 41.97 41.42
C LEU A 113 21.64 43.44 41.03
N ARG A 114 20.82 43.98 40.13
CA ARG A 114 20.86 45.40 39.76
C ARG A 114 20.64 46.30 40.96
N ASP A 115 19.60 46.04 41.76
CA ASP A 115 19.28 46.82 42.96
C ASP A 115 20.45 46.81 43.97
N ALA A 116 21.10 45.66 44.16
CA ALA A 116 22.27 45.52 45.02
C ALA A 116 23.50 46.28 44.48
N LEU A 117 23.73 46.25 43.16
CA LEU A 117 24.80 47.00 42.50
C LEU A 117 24.56 48.51 42.57
N GLU A 118 23.32 48.97 42.44
CA GLU A 118 22.97 50.40 42.57
C GLU A 118 23.21 50.89 44.02
N ALA A 119 22.84 50.09 45.02
CA ALA A 119 23.13 50.37 46.43
C ALA A 119 24.64 50.36 46.75
N LEU A 120 25.43 49.55 46.03
CA LEU A 120 26.89 49.55 46.14
C LEU A 120 27.50 50.78 45.46
N ARG A 121 27.01 51.15 44.27
CA ARG A 121 27.46 52.31 43.49
C ARG A 121 27.40 53.61 44.30
N GLY A 122 26.31 53.82 45.06
CA GLY A 122 26.15 54.99 45.92
C GLY A 122 27.17 55.09 47.07
N ARG A 123 27.88 54.01 47.38
CA ARG A 123 28.92 53.93 48.42
C ARG A 123 30.35 53.89 47.87
N MET A 124 30.53 53.86 46.54
CA MET A 124 31.82 53.66 45.88
C MET A 124 32.36 54.94 45.26
N ALA A 125 33.70 55.01 45.11
CA ALA A 125 34.39 56.17 44.54
C ALA A 125 35.57 55.77 43.64
N GLY A 126 35.93 56.66 42.72
CA GLY A 126 37.02 56.46 41.75
C GLY A 126 36.80 55.22 40.87
N ARG A 127 37.89 54.48 40.57
CA ARG A 127 37.86 53.31 39.67
C ARG A 127 36.86 52.22 40.08
N THR A 128 36.68 51.99 41.37
CA THR A 128 35.72 50.98 41.86
C THR A 128 34.26 51.34 41.51
N LYS A 129 33.93 52.63 41.47
CA LYS A 129 32.62 53.11 41.04
C LYS A 129 32.40 52.86 39.55
N GLU A 130 33.41 53.14 38.73
CA GLU A 130 33.37 52.89 37.27
C GLU A 130 33.18 51.39 36.97
N ASP A 131 33.81 50.50 37.74
CA ASP A 131 33.66 49.06 37.57
C ASP A 131 32.26 48.57 38.00
N VAL A 132 31.69 49.14 39.06
CA VAL A 132 30.29 48.88 39.45
C VAL A 132 29.33 49.39 38.37
N GLU A 133 29.59 50.55 37.77
CA GLU A 133 28.78 51.08 36.65
C GLU A 133 28.82 50.16 35.43
N LYS A 134 30.00 49.63 35.06
CA LYS A 134 30.12 48.61 34.00
C LYS A 134 29.33 47.34 34.35
N ALA A 135 29.39 46.89 35.60
CA ALA A 135 28.65 45.72 36.05
C ALA A 135 27.13 45.93 35.95
N ILE A 136 26.63 47.12 36.32
CA ILE A 136 25.22 47.49 36.14
C ILE A 136 24.84 47.44 34.65
N SER A 137 25.64 48.03 33.76
CA SER A 137 25.37 47.98 32.32
C SER A 137 25.35 46.55 31.75
N LEU A 138 26.22 45.66 32.23
CA LEU A 138 26.20 44.25 31.84
C LEU A 138 24.93 43.53 32.32
N VAL A 139 24.48 43.80 33.54
CA VAL A 139 23.23 43.22 34.08
C VAL A 139 22.01 43.72 33.30
N GLU A 140 21.98 45.00 32.94
CA GLU A 140 20.92 45.55 32.09
C GLU A 140 20.93 44.93 30.68
N ALA A 141 22.10 44.75 30.08
CA ALA A 141 22.23 44.06 28.80
C ALA A 141 21.77 42.59 28.86
N LEU A 142 22.06 41.89 29.97
CA LEU A 142 21.59 40.52 30.20
C LEU A 142 20.07 40.47 30.37
N ALA A 143 19.46 41.43 31.07
CA ALA A 143 18.01 41.50 31.22
C ALA A 143 17.31 41.72 29.87
N VAL A 144 17.84 42.59 29.00
CA VAL A 144 17.31 42.79 27.65
C VAL A 144 17.39 41.50 26.82
N LYS A 145 18.53 40.81 26.85
CA LYS A 145 18.70 39.52 26.16
C LYS A 145 17.74 38.45 26.67
N LEU A 146 17.51 38.38 27.98
CA LEU A 146 16.59 37.42 28.57
C LEU A 146 15.15 37.65 28.06
N THR A 147 14.68 38.90 28.04
CA THR A 147 13.37 39.26 27.50
C THR A 147 13.25 38.95 26.00
N GLN A 148 14.30 39.21 25.21
CA GLN A 148 14.29 38.89 23.78
C GLN A 148 14.16 37.38 23.55
N ASN A 149 14.99 36.59 24.24
CA ASN A 149 14.96 35.13 24.12
C ASN A 149 13.60 34.55 24.53
N GLU A 150 12.96 35.10 25.57
CA GLU A 150 11.59 34.73 25.95
C GLU A 150 10.57 35.04 24.86
N GLY A 151 10.70 36.20 24.19
CA GLY A 151 9.85 36.56 23.05
C GLY A 151 9.98 35.59 21.88
N GLU A 152 11.22 35.22 21.54
CA GLU A 152 11.52 34.21 20.51
C GLU A 152 10.92 32.84 20.89
N LEU A 153 11.08 32.42 22.16
CA LEU A 153 10.53 31.16 22.67
C LEU A 153 8.99 31.13 22.62
N ILE A 154 8.32 32.24 22.95
CA ILE A 154 6.86 32.36 22.85
C ILE A 154 6.40 32.22 21.39
N GLN A 155 7.12 32.86 20.46
CA GLN A 155 6.81 32.76 19.03
C GLN A 155 7.02 31.33 18.51
N GLU A 156 8.14 30.69 18.86
CA GLU A 156 8.42 29.30 18.49
C GLU A 156 7.34 28.36 19.04
N LYS A 157 6.92 28.53 20.30
CA LYS A 157 5.83 27.76 20.92
C LYS A 157 4.51 27.89 20.15
N PHE A 158 4.23 29.07 19.61
CA PHE A 158 3.04 29.29 18.77
C PHE A 158 3.13 28.52 17.44
N GLU A 159 4.26 28.61 16.73
CA GLU A 159 4.47 27.88 15.48
C GLU A 159 4.46 26.35 15.69
N VAL A 160 5.07 25.87 16.78
CA VAL A 160 5.03 24.45 17.16
C VAL A 160 3.59 24.00 17.43
N LYS A 161 2.79 24.80 18.13
CA LYS A 161 1.36 24.50 18.37
C LYS A 161 0.57 24.42 17.06
N LYS A 162 0.86 25.31 16.12
CA LYS A 162 0.25 25.30 14.78
C LYS A 162 0.65 24.05 14.00
N LEU A 163 1.93 23.68 14.00
CA LEU A 163 2.42 22.46 13.36
C LEU A 163 1.80 21.20 13.98
N ALA A 164 1.67 21.14 15.30
CA ALA A 164 1.03 20.02 15.99
C ALA A 164 -0.44 19.82 15.55
N ASN A 165 -1.18 20.91 15.33
CA ASN A 165 -2.54 20.84 14.80
C ASN A 165 -2.57 20.27 13.37
N PHE A 166 -1.64 20.69 12.51
CA PHE A 166 -1.53 20.14 11.15
C PHE A 166 -1.19 18.65 11.17
N LEU A 167 -0.25 18.23 12.02
CA LEU A 167 0.11 16.82 12.18
C LEU A 167 -1.07 15.98 12.69
N LYS A 168 -1.85 16.52 13.64
CA LYS A 168 -3.06 15.85 14.13
C LYS A 168 -4.08 15.65 13.00
N GLN A 169 -4.36 16.70 12.22
CA GLN A 169 -5.27 16.62 11.09
C GLN A 169 -4.79 15.60 10.05
N ALA A 170 -3.52 15.68 9.64
CA ALA A 170 -2.93 14.75 8.69
C ALA A 170 -2.99 13.29 9.18
N SER A 171 -2.79 13.06 10.48
CA SER A 171 -2.90 11.73 11.09
C SER A 171 -4.34 11.21 11.09
N GLU A 172 -5.33 12.06 11.34
CA GLU A 172 -6.75 11.69 11.29
C GLU A 172 -7.17 11.37 9.85
N ASP A 173 -6.74 12.18 8.88
CA ASP A 173 -7.01 11.97 7.46
C ASP A 173 -6.37 10.67 6.95
N ALA A 174 -5.10 10.41 7.30
CA ALA A 174 -4.42 9.16 6.97
C ALA A 174 -5.15 7.95 7.56
N LYS A 175 -5.60 8.03 8.82
CA LYS A 175 -6.37 6.95 9.47
C LYS A 175 -7.69 6.68 8.74
N LYS A 176 -8.39 7.74 8.31
CA LYS A 176 -9.63 7.62 7.54
C LYS A 176 -9.38 6.94 6.20
N LEU A 177 -8.35 7.36 5.46
CA LEU A 177 -7.99 6.78 4.16
C LEU A 177 -7.66 5.30 4.28
N VAL A 178 -6.83 4.92 5.26
CA VAL A 178 -6.48 3.51 5.51
C VAL A 178 -7.72 2.66 5.83
N ASN A 179 -8.64 3.18 6.64
CA ASN A 179 -9.86 2.44 6.98
C ASN A 179 -10.79 2.28 5.77
N GLN A 180 -10.90 3.32 4.94
CA GLN A 180 -11.68 3.29 3.71
C GLN A 180 -11.11 2.26 2.72
N GLU A 181 -9.80 2.29 2.48
CA GLU A 181 -9.15 1.33 1.58
C GLU A 181 -9.29 -0.11 2.07
N LYS A 182 -9.13 -0.33 3.38
CA LYS A 182 -9.38 -1.65 3.99
C LYS A 182 -10.81 -2.12 3.75
N SER A 183 -11.80 -1.24 3.89
CA SER A 183 -13.20 -1.60 3.67
C SER A 183 -13.49 -1.95 2.20
N PHE A 184 -12.88 -1.22 1.24
CA PHE A 184 -13.00 -1.54 -0.17
C PHE A 184 -12.34 -2.86 -0.52
N ALA A 185 -11.11 -3.09 -0.06
CA ALA A 185 -10.41 -4.36 -0.26
C ALA A 185 -11.19 -5.55 0.34
N CYS A 186 -11.77 -5.40 1.53
CA CYS A 186 -12.63 -6.43 2.12
C CYS A 186 -13.87 -6.71 1.27
N ALA A 187 -14.56 -5.67 0.80
CA ALA A 187 -15.74 -5.84 -0.05
C ALA A 187 -15.41 -6.52 -1.40
N GLU A 188 -14.28 -6.16 -2.02
CA GLU A 188 -13.81 -6.77 -3.26
C GLU A 188 -13.43 -8.25 -3.05
N ILE A 189 -12.72 -8.56 -1.97
CA ILE A 189 -12.40 -9.94 -1.59
C ILE A 189 -13.67 -10.76 -1.35
N GLU A 190 -14.66 -10.21 -0.63
CA GLU A 190 -15.94 -10.89 -0.38
C GLU A 190 -16.72 -11.11 -1.68
N SER A 191 -16.75 -10.13 -2.58
CA SER A 191 -17.36 -10.25 -3.90
C SER A 191 -16.69 -11.36 -4.74
N ALA A 192 -15.36 -11.39 -4.79
CA ALA A 192 -14.60 -12.43 -5.49
C ALA A 192 -14.85 -13.82 -4.89
N ARG A 193 -14.89 -13.93 -3.56
CA ARG A 193 -15.23 -15.18 -2.86
C ARG A 193 -16.64 -15.66 -3.22
N ALA A 194 -17.63 -14.77 -3.29
CA ALA A 194 -18.99 -15.13 -3.68
C ALA A 194 -19.08 -15.60 -5.14
N VAL A 195 -18.28 -15.02 -6.04
CA VAL A 195 -18.17 -15.50 -7.43
C VAL A 195 -17.56 -16.90 -7.46
N VAL A 196 -16.42 -17.12 -6.79
CA VAL A 196 -15.76 -18.43 -6.72
C VAL A 196 -16.68 -19.50 -6.13
N GLN A 197 -17.42 -19.16 -5.06
CA GLN A 197 -18.38 -20.08 -4.46
C GLN A 197 -19.47 -20.50 -5.45
N ARG A 198 -20.07 -19.56 -6.18
CA ARG A 198 -21.09 -19.87 -7.20
C ARG A 198 -20.55 -20.76 -8.31
N PHE A 199 -19.32 -20.52 -8.78
CA PHE A 199 -18.68 -21.40 -9.76
C PHE A 199 -18.41 -22.79 -9.19
N GLY A 200 -17.98 -22.90 -7.93
CA GLY A 200 -17.81 -24.18 -7.24
C GLY A 200 -19.11 -24.97 -7.15
N GLU A 201 -20.19 -24.32 -6.73
CA GLU A 201 -21.53 -24.93 -6.65
C GLU A 201 -22.03 -25.38 -8.03
N ALA A 202 -21.91 -24.54 -9.06
CA ALA A 202 -22.31 -24.89 -10.42
C ALA A 202 -21.49 -26.06 -11.01
N LEU A 203 -20.19 -26.13 -10.71
CA LEU A 203 -19.33 -27.23 -11.14
C LEU A 203 -19.73 -28.55 -10.45
N GLU A 204 -20.00 -28.50 -9.15
CA GLU A 204 -20.45 -29.67 -8.38
C GLU A 204 -21.82 -30.19 -8.85
N GLU A 205 -22.73 -29.29 -9.23
CA GLU A 205 -24.02 -29.65 -9.85
C GLU A 205 -23.84 -30.31 -11.23
N GLU A 206 -22.98 -29.76 -12.09
CA GLU A 206 -22.67 -30.36 -13.40
C GLU A 206 -22.01 -31.75 -13.25
N GLU A 207 -21.12 -31.93 -12.27
CA GLU A 207 -20.51 -33.23 -11.98
C GLU A 207 -21.55 -34.27 -11.52
N LYS A 208 -22.50 -33.86 -10.67
CA LYS A 208 -23.61 -34.73 -10.23
C LYS A 208 -24.55 -35.11 -11.37
N ASN A 209 -24.76 -34.20 -12.33
CA ASN A 209 -25.72 -34.36 -13.42
C ASN A 209 -25.13 -35.03 -14.68
N SER A 210 -23.81 -34.98 -14.91
CA SER A 210 -23.22 -35.32 -16.21
C SER A 210 -22.93 -36.80 -16.51
N PRO A 211 -22.68 -37.73 -15.57
CA PRO A 211 -22.33 -39.11 -15.95
C PRO A 211 -23.48 -40.12 -15.82
N LYS A 212 -24.58 -39.84 -15.12
CA LYS A 212 -25.64 -40.88 -14.93
C LYS A 212 -26.64 -40.97 -16.07
N SER A 213 -27.06 -39.86 -16.67
CA SER A 213 -28.06 -39.88 -17.75
C SER A 213 -27.45 -40.27 -19.09
N LYS A 214 -26.33 -39.64 -19.48
CA LYS A 214 -25.67 -39.88 -20.77
C LYS A 214 -25.19 -41.32 -20.93
N THR A 215 -24.61 -41.92 -19.89
CA THR A 215 -24.09 -43.29 -19.98
C THR A 215 -25.22 -44.31 -20.06
N GLN A 216 -26.31 -44.10 -19.31
CA GLN A 216 -27.46 -44.99 -19.30
C GLN A 216 -28.27 -44.92 -20.61
N ASP A 217 -28.36 -43.73 -21.22
CA ASP A 217 -29.00 -43.55 -22.53
C ASP A 217 -28.15 -44.15 -23.67
N VAL A 218 -26.83 -44.00 -23.61
CA VAL A 218 -25.91 -44.61 -24.59
C VAL A 218 -25.93 -46.14 -24.47
N GLU A 219 -25.97 -46.68 -23.25
CA GLU A 219 -26.05 -48.12 -23.01
C GLU A 219 -27.38 -48.71 -23.52
N ARG A 220 -28.50 -48.03 -23.26
CA ARG A 220 -29.82 -48.41 -23.82
C ARG A 220 -29.82 -48.39 -25.35
N LEU A 221 -29.19 -47.38 -25.95
CA LEU A 221 -29.08 -47.26 -27.40
C LEU A 221 -28.22 -48.38 -28.00
N VAL A 222 -27.14 -48.78 -27.32
CA VAL A 222 -26.31 -49.91 -27.74
C VAL A 222 -27.11 -51.21 -27.71
N ASP A 223 -27.92 -51.45 -26.69
CA ASP A 223 -28.78 -52.63 -26.58
C ASP A 223 -29.84 -52.68 -27.69
N GLU A 224 -30.52 -51.56 -27.98
CA GLU A 224 -31.48 -51.46 -29.07
C GLU A 224 -30.84 -51.71 -30.44
N ILE A 225 -29.62 -51.17 -30.66
CA ILE A 225 -28.86 -51.42 -31.90
C ILE A 225 -28.48 -52.90 -32.03
N GLN A 226 -28.08 -53.54 -30.94
CA GLN A 226 -27.76 -54.97 -30.94
C GLN A 226 -29.00 -55.82 -31.26
N GLU A 227 -30.15 -55.49 -30.69
CA GLU A 227 -31.40 -56.21 -30.94
C GLU A 227 -31.89 -56.00 -32.37
N ALA A 228 -31.84 -54.77 -32.90
CA ALA A 228 -32.15 -54.49 -34.30
C ALA A 228 -31.24 -55.29 -35.26
N ARG A 229 -29.95 -55.42 -34.94
CA ARG A 229 -29.01 -56.27 -35.70
C ARG A 229 -29.35 -57.76 -35.59
N ARG A 230 -29.79 -58.25 -34.42
CA ARG A 230 -30.25 -59.63 -34.22
C ARG A 230 -31.49 -59.92 -35.07
N ILE A 231 -32.51 -59.08 -34.99
CA ILE A 231 -33.75 -59.18 -35.77
C ILE A 231 -33.44 -59.18 -37.26
N LYS A 232 -32.56 -58.28 -37.73
CA LYS A 232 -32.15 -58.21 -39.13
C LYS A 232 -31.50 -59.51 -39.63
N ARG A 233 -30.70 -60.19 -38.79
CA ARG A 233 -30.10 -61.48 -39.14
C ARG A 233 -31.12 -62.62 -39.21
N LEU A 234 -32.09 -62.65 -38.30
CA LEU A 234 -33.17 -63.65 -38.29
C LEU A 234 -34.11 -63.54 -39.50
N HIS A 235 -34.30 -62.33 -40.04
CA HIS A 235 -35.16 -62.07 -41.18
C HIS A 235 -34.40 -61.92 -42.50
N GLN A 236 -33.12 -62.30 -42.52
CA GLN A 236 -32.34 -62.26 -43.75
C GLN A 236 -32.81 -63.41 -44.66
N PRO A 237 -33.30 -63.13 -45.88
CA PRO A 237 -33.76 -64.18 -46.78
C PRO A 237 -32.57 -65.07 -47.14
N SER A 238 -32.64 -66.36 -46.76
CA SER A 238 -31.70 -67.36 -47.24
C SER A 238 -31.87 -67.46 -48.75
N LYS A 239 -30.83 -67.15 -49.53
CA LYS A 239 -30.82 -67.49 -50.95
C LYS A 239 -30.82 -69.00 -51.05
N VAL A 240 -31.98 -69.58 -51.33
CA VAL A 240 -32.12 -70.97 -51.72
C VAL A 240 -31.49 -71.09 -53.11
N HIS A 241 -30.42 -71.86 -53.20
CA HIS A 241 -29.75 -72.22 -54.45
C HIS A 241 -30.58 -73.22 -55.24
#